data_AF-A0A8T4SWG5-F1
#
_entry.id   AF-A0A8T4SWG5-F1
#
_cell.length_a   1.000
_cell.length_b   1.000
_cell.length_c   1.000
_cell.angle_alpha   90.00
_cell.angle_beta   90.00
_cell.angle_gamma   90.00
#
_symmetry.space_group_name_H-M   'P 1'
#
loop_
_entity.id
_entity.type
_entity.pdbx_description
1 polymer ?
#
loop_
_entity_poly.entity_id
_entity_poly.type
_entity_poly.pdbx_seq_one_letter_code
_entity_poly.pdbx_strand_id
1 'polypeptide(L)'
;MTWKAEKTGLTKEFNFNNFVEAVAFVDKIVPLAEAMNHHPDVLIYAYKKVKITLFTHSEKKITKKDYILAKRIDQIEKDIKKNIERVEEIIKEAHEVISPIEINKRLPEKMNANILQGILRHLQESGKIEFAPKGVLWIWVERKELDALIKKGREM
;
A
#
# COMPACT_ATOMS: atom_id res chain seq x y z
N MET A 1 -10.67 8.20 2.04
CA MET A 1 -11.35 8.68 3.26
C MET A 1 -10.56 9.82 3.88
N THR A 2 -11.23 10.76 4.54
CA THR A 2 -10.64 11.94 5.20
C THR A 2 -10.46 11.71 6.70
N TRP A 3 -9.58 12.47 7.34
CA TRP A 3 -9.47 12.53 8.79
C TRP A 3 -10.74 13.14 9.40
N LYS A 4 -11.19 12.60 10.54
CA LYS A 4 -12.35 13.08 11.29
C LYS A 4 -11.87 13.69 12.60
N ALA A 5 -12.22 14.94 12.86
CA ALA A 5 -11.95 15.59 14.14
C ALA A 5 -13.12 15.34 15.10
N GLU A 6 -12.85 14.60 16.17
CA GLU A 6 -13.82 14.28 17.22
C GLU A 6 -13.27 14.73 18.58
N LYS A 7 -14.11 14.74 19.63
CA LYS A 7 -13.67 15.10 20.99
C LYS A 7 -12.53 14.21 21.49
N THR A 8 -12.48 12.97 21.03
CA THR A 8 -11.48 11.96 21.39
C THR A 8 -10.19 12.08 20.58
N GLY A 9 -10.15 12.93 19.56
CA GLY A 9 -8.97 13.14 18.72
C GLY A 9 -9.26 13.19 17.23
N LEU A 10 -8.19 13.34 16.46
CA LEU A 10 -8.20 13.30 15.01
C LEU A 10 -8.03 11.85 14.56
N THR A 11 -9.05 11.26 13.93
CA THR A 11 -9.09 9.83 13.60
C THR A 11 -9.14 9.56 12.10
N LYS A 12 -8.52 8.47 11.67
CA LYS A 12 -8.66 7.93 10.30
C LYS A 12 -8.44 6.42 10.30
N GLU A 13 -9.18 5.75 9.42
CA GLU A 13 -9.02 4.31 9.17
C GLU A 13 -8.35 4.07 7.82
N PHE A 14 -7.41 3.13 7.83
CA PHE A 14 -6.68 2.62 6.69
C PHE A 14 -7.01 1.14 6.54
N ASN A 15 -7.13 0.66 5.30
CA ASN A 15 -7.45 -0.73 5.01
C ASN A 15 -6.41 -1.28 4.04
N PHE A 16 -5.84 -2.42 4.41
CA PHE A 16 -4.79 -3.12 3.66
C PHE A 16 -5.32 -4.47 3.16
N ASN A 17 -4.48 -5.24 2.47
CA ASN A 17 -4.92 -6.53 1.91
C ASN A 17 -4.76 -7.68 2.89
N ASN A 18 -3.76 -7.60 3.76
CA ASN A 18 -3.46 -8.58 4.80
C ASN A 18 -2.86 -7.91 6.05
N PHE A 19 -2.67 -8.70 7.11
CA PHE A 19 -2.15 -8.22 8.39
C PHE A 19 -0.69 -7.73 8.30
N VAL A 20 0.14 -8.36 7.45
CA VAL A 20 1.55 -8.00 7.28
C VAL A 20 1.68 -6.58 6.73
N GLU A 21 0.87 -6.23 5.73
CA GLU A 21 0.82 -4.86 5.20
C GLU A 21 0.35 -3.84 6.25
N ALA A 22 -0.65 -4.19 7.05
CA ALA A 22 -1.14 -3.32 8.13
C ALA A 22 -0.04 -3.03 9.16
N VAL A 23 0.71 -4.06 9.57
CA VAL A 23 1.85 -3.90 10.50
C VAL A 23 2.98 -3.10 9.86
N ALA A 24 3.33 -3.38 8.60
CA ALA A 24 4.38 -2.65 7.89
C ALA A 24 4.04 -1.15 7.71
N PHE A 25 2.76 -0.82 7.54
CA PHE A 25 2.31 0.58 7.55
C PHE A 25 2.56 1.24 8.91
N VAL A 26 2.19 0.58 10.01
CA VAL A 26 2.41 1.09 11.37
C VAL A 26 3.90 1.25 11.67
N ASP A 27 4.73 0.29 11.28
CA ASP A 27 6.19 0.33 11.44
C ASP A 27 6.80 1.60 10.83
N LYS A 28 6.30 2.02 9.65
CA LYS A 28 6.73 3.27 9.01
C LYS A 28 6.31 4.54 9.76
N ILE A 29 5.27 4.48 10.60
CA ILE A 29 4.82 5.62 11.41
C ILE A 29 5.76 5.83 12.61
N VAL A 30 6.31 4.75 13.18
CA VAL A 30 7.17 4.78 14.37
C VAL A 30 8.27 5.84 14.31
N PRO A 31 9.16 5.87 13.30
CA PRO A 31 10.25 6.85 13.27
C PRO A 31 9.74 8.30 13.18
N LEU A 32 8.59 8.54 12.54
CA LEU A 32 8.00 9.88 12.47
C LEU A 32 7.42 10.33 13.81
N ALA A 33 6.74 9.43 14.52
CA ALA A 33 6.18 9.69 15.83
C ALA A 33 7.28 9.99 16.85
N GLU A 34 8.35 9.18 16.86
CA GLU A 34 9.53 9.39 17.71
C GLU A 34 10.22 10.72 17.39
N ALA A 35 10.50 11.00 16.12
CA ALA A 35 11.14 12.26 15.72
C ALA A 35 10.32 13.51 16.06
N MET A 36 9.00 13.38 16.16
CA MET A 36 8.09 14.46 16.56
C MET A 36 7.87 14.53 18.08
N ASN A 37 8.33 13.52 18.83
CA ASN A 37 7.94 13.28 20.23
C ASN A 37 6.42 13.45 20.40
N HIS A 38 5.67 12.79 19.51
CA HIS A 38 4.20 12.86 19.44
C HIS A 38 3.67 11.56 18.88
N HIS A 39 2.99 10.78 19.73
CA HIS A 39 2.64 9.39 19.43
C HIS A 39 1.15 9.24 19.10
N PRO A 40 0.79 8.48 18.05
CA PRO A 40 -0.59 8.10 17.79
C PRO A 40 -1.04 6.95 18.69
N ASP A 41 -2.34 6.87 18.97
CA ASP A 41 -2.95 5.60 19.32
C ASP A 41 -3.16 4.79 18.04
N VAL A 42 -2.73 3.52 18.07
CA VAL A 42 -2.81 2.60 16.93
C VAL A 42 -3.66 1.39 17.30
N LEU A 43 -4.71 1.16 16.53
CA LEU A 43 -5.54 -0.05 16.63
C LEU A 43 -5.48 -0.81 15.30
N ILE A 44 -4.87 -1.99 15.30
CA ILE A 44 -4.97 -2.94 14.18
C ILE A 44 -6.10 -3.91 14.50
N TYR A 45 -7.09 -4.01 13.62
CA TYR A 45 -8.29 -4.81 13.85
C TYR A 45 -8.86 -5.37 12.55
N ALA A 46 -9.85 -6.27 12.65
CA ALA A 46 -10.50 -6.91 11.50
C ALA A 46 -9.49 -7.44 10.47
N TYR A 47 -8.44 -8.11 10.96
CA TYR A 47 -7.31 -8.67 10.22
C TYR A 47 -6.39 -7.67 9.51
N LYS A 48 -6.90 -6.60 8.90
CA LYS A 48 -6.13 -5.75 7.98
C LYS A 48 -6.47 -4.25 8.03
N LYS A 49 -7.28 -3.84 9.00
CA LYS A 49 -7.62 -2.42 9.21
C LYS A 49 -6.71 -1.82 10.26
N VAL A 50 -6.27 -0.59 10.03
CA VAL A 50 -5.52 0.22 10.99
C VAL A 50 -6.31 1.49 11.26
N LYS A 51 -6.74 1.69 12.50
CA LYS A 51 -7.28 2.96 12.97
C LYS A 51 -6.19 3.73 13.69
N ILE A 52 -5.98 4.96 13.28
CA ILE A 52 -5.07 5.91 13.93
C ILE A 52 -5.92 6.98 14.63
N THR A 53 -5.58 7.29 15.88
CA THR A 53 -6.12 8.43 16.63
C THR A 53 -4.97 9.31 17.09
N LEU A 54 -5.09 10.62 16.86
CA LEU A 54 -4.08 11.62 17.22
C LEU A 54 -4.68 12.63 18.20
N PHE A 55 -4.04 12.80 19.34
CA PHE A 55 -4.46 13.74 20.36
C PHE A 55 -3.28 14.24 21.19
N THR A 56 -3.24 15.54 21.48
CA THR A 56 -2.20 16.10 22.35
C THR A 56 -2.65 16.04 23.82
N HIS A 57 -2.30 14.95 24.50
CA HIS A 57 -2.75 14.67 25.87
C HIS A 57 -2.39 15.76 26.88
N SER A 58 -1.21 16.36 26.77
CA SER A 58 -0.76 17.44 27.67
C SER A 58 -1.63 18.70 27.59
N GLU A 59 -2.24 18.96 26.42
CA GLU A 59 -3.11 20.11 26.18
C GLU A 59 -4.60 19.75 26.20
N LYS A 60 -4.94 18.46 26.35
CA LYS A 60 -6.31 17.93 26.35
C LYS A 60 -7.15 18.38 25.15
N LYS A 61 -6.51 18.55 23.98
CA LYS A 61 -7.17 18.93 22.73
C LYS A 61 -6.38 18.46 21.51
N ILE A 62 -7.00 18.53 20.34
CA ILE A 62 -6.31 18.42 19.04
C ILE A 62 -5.49 19.69 18.84
N THR A 63 -4.22 19.55 18.49
CA THR A 63 -3.29 20.65 18.23
C THR A 63 -2.69 20.56 16.84
N LYS A 64 -1.82 21.52 16.51
CA LYS A 64 -1.06 21.52 15.26
C LYS A 64 -0.18 20.28 15.12
N LYS A 65 0.32 19.70 16.22
CA LYS A 65 1.16 18.47 16.18
C LYS A 65 0.38 17.30 15.60
N ASP A 66 -0.89 17.15 15.99
CA ASP A 66 -1.79 16.12 15.48
C ASP A 66 -1.99 16.25 13.97
N TYR A 67 -2.29 17.45 13.47
CA TYR A 67 -2.45 17.67 12.03
C TYR A 67 -1.15 17.45 11.23
N ILE A 68 0.01 17.80 11.79
CA ILE A 68 1.30 17.56 11.14
C ILE A 68 1.55 16.06 11.02
N LEU A 69 1.36 15.30 12.11
CA LEU A 69 1.57 13.85 12.09
C LEU A 69 0.57 13.16 11.16
N ALA A 70 -0.71 13.57 11.20
CA ALA A 70 -1.74 13.10 10.28
C ALA A 70 -1.35 13.24 8.80
N LYS A 71 -0.83 14.41 8.41
CA LYS A 71 -0.37 14.66 7.04
C LYS A 71 0.81 13.77 6.64
N ARG A 72 1.74 13.51 7.56
CA ARG A 72 2.88 12.62 7.30
C ARG A 72 2.46 11.16 7.19
N ILE A 73 1.52 10.71 8.01
CA ILE A 73 0.93 9.37 7.93
C ILE A 73 0.20 9.18 6.59
N ASP A 74 -0.56 10.18 6.14
CA ASP A 74 -1.19 10.16 4.81
C ASP A 74 -0.16 10.06 3.67
N GLN A 75 1.00 10.68 3.83
CA GLN A 75 2.06 10.59 2.84
C GLN A 75 2.63 9.16 2.76
N ILE A 76 2.84 8.50 3.91
CA ILE A 76 3.28 7.09 3.94
C ILE A 76 2.31 6.20 3.16
N GLU A 77 1.00 6.33 3.40
CA GLU A 77 -0.01 5.51 2.72
C GLU A 77 0.02 5.74 1.20
N LYS A 78 0.15 6.99 0.77
CA LYS A 78 0.30 7.34 -0.65
C LYS A 78 1.56 6.76 -1.27
N ASP A 79 2.68 6.84 -0.57
CA ASP A 79 3.96 6.32 -1.07
C ASP A 79 3.94 4.80 -1.21
N ILE A 80 3.30 4.10 -0.27
CA ILE A 80 3.09 2.64 -0.38
C ILE A 80 2.25 2.31 -1.62
N LYS A 81 1.11 2.98 -1.81
CA LYS A 81 0.23 2.77 -2.97
C LYS A 81 0.96 3.01 -4.29
N LYS A 82 1.66 4.14 -4.39
CA LYS A 82 2.43 4.50 -5.57
C LYS A 82 3.52 3.47 -5.88
N ASN A 83 4.15 2.89 -4.87
CA ASN A 83 5.14 1.85 -5.06
C ASN A 83 4.54 0.54 -5.58
N ILE A 84 3.34 0.17 -5.12
CA ILE A 84 2.60 -0.98 -5.65
C ILE A 84 2.24 -0.72 -7.13
N GLU A 85 1.66 0.45 -7.43
CA GLU A 85 1.29 0.85 -8.80
C GLU A 85 2.49 0.79 -9.76
N ARG A 86 3.65 1.31 -9.36
CA ARG A 86 4.88 1.25 -10.16
C ARG A 86 5.34 -0.18 -10.44
N VAL A 87 5.31 -1.06 -9.44
CA VAL A 87 5.68 -2.47 -9.61
C VAL A 87 4.69 -3.16 -10.54
N GLU A 88 3.40 -2.89 -10.38
CA GLU A 88 2.34 -3.40 -11.23
C GLU A 88 2.53 -2.98 -12.70
N GLU A 89 2.77 -1.70 -12.96
CA GLU A 89 3.04 -1.16 -14.30
C GLU A 89 4.24 -1.85 -14.95
N ILE A 90 5.36 -1.97 -14.23
CA ILE A 90 6.58 -2.63 -14.74
C ILE A 90 6.32 -4.10 -15.14
N ILE A 91 5.55 -4.84 -14.33
CA ILE A 91 5.26 -6.25 -14.64
C ILE A 91 4.28 -6.36 -15.81
N LYS A 92 3.27 -5.48 -15.86
CA LYS A 92 2.29 -5.43 -16.95
C LYS A 92 2.96 -5.14 -18.30
N GLU A 93 3.88 -4.17 -18.34
CA GLU A 93 4.61 -3.76 -19.54
C GLU A 93 5.68 -4.76 -20.00
N ALA A 94 6.13 -5.67 -19.12
CA ALA A 94 7.14 -6.65 -19.48
C ALA A 94 6.66 -7.61 -20.58
N HIS A 95 5.36 -7.94 -20.62
CA HIS A 95 4.75 -8.93 -21.53
C HIS A 95 5.43 -10.33 -21.54
N GLU A 96 6.34 -10.58 -20.61
CA GLU A 96 7.10 -11.80 -20.43
C GLU A 96 7.45 -12.00 -18.94
N VAL A 97 8.06 -13.13 -18.61
CA VAL A 97 8.49 -13.41 -17.23
C VAL A 97 9.62 -12.44 -16.84
N ILE A 98 9.40 -11.66 -15.78
CA ILE A 98 10.36 -10.67 -15.29
C ILE A 98 10.86 -11.02 -13.88
N SER A 99 12.17 -10.97 -13.66
CA SER A 99 12.77 -11.28 -12.35
C SER A 99 12.62 -10.12 -11.35
N PRO A 100 12.53 -10.38 -10.03
CA PRO A 100 12.52 -9.31 -9.03
C PRO A 100 13.69 -8.34 -9.11
N ILE A 101 14.87 -8.83 -9.52
CA ILE A 101 16.06 -7.99 -9.72
C ILE A 101 15.83 -7.00 -10.85
N GLU A 102 15.26 -7.45 -11.96
CA GLU A 102 14.96 -6.61 -13.12
C GLU A 102 13.84 -5.61 -12.83
N ILE A 103 12.79 -6.02 -12.10
CA ILE A 103 11.77 -5.09 -11.59
C ILE A 103 12.43 -3.98 -10.77
N ASN A 104 13.29 -4.36 -9.81
CA ASN A 104 13.96 -3.39 -8.95
C ASN A 104 14.92 -2.48 -9.74
N LYS A 105 15.53 -2.96 -10.83
CA LYS A 105 16.36 -2.15 -11.73
C LYS A 105 15.55 -1.07 -12.46
N ARG A 106 14.31 -1.36 -12.84
CA ARG A 106 13.41 -0.43 -13.55
C ARG A 106 12.71 0.58 -12.63
N LEU A 107 12.65 0.31 -11.32
CA LEU A 107 12.13 1.28 -10.35
C LEU A 107 12.99 2.55 -10.28
N PRO A 108 12.36 3.74 -10.13
CA PRO A 108 13.07 5.02 -10.00
C PRO A 108 13.96 5.06 -8.75
N GLU A 109 13.54 4.39 -7.69
CA GLU A 109 14.31 4.21 -6.46
C GLU A 109 14.36 2.72 -6.12
N LYS A 110 15.55 2.25 -5.72
CA LYS A 110 15.73 0.84 -5.36
C LYS A 110 14.98 0.53 -4.07
N MET A 111 14.28 -0.59 -4.11
CA MET A 111 13.50 -1.10 -3.01
C MET A 111 14.24 -2.24 -2.32
N ASN A 112 14.04 -2.34 -1.00
CA ASN A 112 14.49 -3.50 -0.23
C ASN A 112 13.79 -4.78 -0.74
N ALA A 113 14.54 -5.89 -0.82
CA ALA A 113 14.02 -7.15 -1.34
C ALA A 113 12.77 -7.65 -0.61
N ASN A 114 12.68 -7.48 0.71
CA ASN A 114 11.51 -7.91 1.49
C ASN A 114 10.26 -7.11 1.13
N ILE A 115 10.40 -5.81 0.88
CA ILE A 115 9.28 -4.95 0.47
C ILE A 115 8.81 -5.35 -0.92
N LEU A 116 9.75 -5.54 -1.87
CA LEU A 116 9.40 -5.96 -3.22
C LEU A 116 8.69 -7.33 -3.21
N GLN A 117 9.20 -8.29 -2.46
CA GLN A 117 8.55 -9.60 -2.30
C GLN A 117 7.16 -9.49 -1.68
N GLY A 118 6.96 -8.59 -0.71
CA GLY A 118 5.63 -8.29 -0.16
C GLY A 118 4.65 -7.78 -1.23
N ILE A 119 5.10 -6.85 -2.08
CA ILE A 119 4.29 -6.33 -3.19
C ILE A 119 3.96 -7.44 -4.21
N LEU A 120 4.94 -8.27 -4.58
CA LEU A 120 4.71 -9.37 -5.51
C LEU A 120 3.69 -10.37 -4.97
N ARG A 121 3.80 -10.75 -3.70
CA ARG A 121 2.80 -11.61 -3.05
C ARG A 121 1.42 -10.97 -3.04
N HIS A 122 1.33 -9.68 -2.72
CA HIS A 122 0.06 -8.95 -2.78
C HIS A 122 -0.57 -9.01 -4.19
N LEU A 123 0.22 -8.76 -5.24
CA LEU A 123 -0.27 -8.82 -6.62
C LEU A 123 -0.73 -10.24 -6.99
N GLN A 124 -0.02 -11.28 -6.54
CA GLN A 124 -0.43 -12.67 -6.75
C GLN A 124 -1.74 -12.99 -6.03
N GLU A 125 -1.88 -12.63 -4.75
CA GLU A 125 -3.11 -12.82 -3.96
C GLU A 125 -4.31 -12.09 -4.59
N SER A 126 -4.07 -11.00 -5.31
CA SER A 126 -5.09 -10.27 -6.08
C SER A 126 -5.41 -10.89 -7.45
N GLY A 127 -4.72 -11.97 -7.85
CA GLY A 127 -4.88 -12.65 -9.14
C GLY A 127 -4.27 -11.89 -10.33
N LYS A 128 -3.40 -10.90 -10.07
CA LYS A 128 -2.79 -10.08 -11.12
C LYS A 128 -1.59 -10.72 -11.78
N ILE A 129 -0.82 -11.46 -10.99
CA ILE A 129 0.42 -12.10 -11.42
C ILE A 129 0.49 -13.54 -10.95
N GLU A 130 1.37 -14.33 -11.55
CA GLU A 130 1.78 -15.65 -11.06
C GLU A 130 3.31 -15.74 -10.96
N PHE A 131 3.78 -16.54 -9.99
CA PHE A 131 5.20 -16.84 -9.87
C PHE A 131 5.61 -17.93 -10.87
N ALA A 132 6.75 -17.71 -11.52
CA ALA A 132 7.39 -18.65 -12.43
C ALA A 132 8.83 -18.92 -11.96
N PRO A 133 9.50 -20.01 -12.43
CA PRO A 133 10.85 -20.37 -11.97
C PRO A 133 11.91 -19.25 -12.10
N LYS A 134 11.72 -18.33 -13.05
CA LYS A 134 12.67 -17.22 -13.33
C LYS A 134 12.16 -15.83 -12.90
N GLY A 135 10.97 -15.73 -12.30
CA GLY A 135 10.40 -14.43 -11.95
C GLY A 135 8.88 -14.46 -11.77
N VAL A 136 8.22 -13.43 -12.27
CA VAL A 136 6.75 -13.29 -12.23
C VAL A 136 6.21 -12.98 -13.61
N LEU A 137 4.96 -13.37 -13.85
CA LEU A 137 4.24 -13.11 -15.09
C LEU A 137 2.95 -12.35 -14.81
N TRP A 138 2.63 -11.34 -15.61
CA TRP A 138 1.31 -10.70 -15.62
C TRP A 138 0.27 -11.64 -16.23
N ILE A 139 -0.81 -11.94 -15.51
CA ILE A 139 -1.86 -12.86 -15.98
C ILE A 139 -3.26 -12.23 -16.03
N TRP A 140 -3.39 -10.97 -15.59
CA TRP A 140 -4.70 -10.32 -15.51
C TRP A 140 -5.10 -9.63 -16.81
N VAL A 141 -6.30 -9.96 -17.28
CA VAL A 141 -6.92 -9.33 -18.44
C VAL A 141 -8.02 -8.39 -17.97
N GLU A 142 -8.01 -7.15 -18.45
CA GLU A 142 -9.06 -6.19 -18.10
C GLU A 142 -10.41 -6.62 -18.71
N ARG A 143 -11.52 -6.37 -18.00
CA ARG A 143 -12.86 -6.81 -18.45
C ARG A 143 -13.20 -6.32 -19.86
N LYS A 144 -12.83 -5.09 -20.22
CA LYS A 144 -13.07 -4.54 -21.57
C LYS A 144 -12.31 -5.31 -22.65
N GLU A 145 -11.08 -5.69 -22.36
CA GLU A 145 -10.24 -6.48 -23.26
C GLU A 145 -10.78 -7.90 -23.39
N LEU A 146 -11.19 -8.50 -22.27
CA LEU A 146 -11.88 -9.79 -22.26
C LEU A 146 -13.17 -9.77 -23.09
N ASP A 147 -14.00 -8.74 -22.93
CA ASP A 147 -15.23 -8.56 -23.70
C ASP A 147 -14.94 -8.44 -25.21
N ALA A 148 -13.88 -7.73 -25.58
CA ALA A 148 -13.43 -7.61 -26.98
C ALA A 148 -12.93 -8.94 -27.54
N LEU A 149 -12.18 -9.72 -26.76
CA LEU A 149 -11.71 -11.05 -27.13
C LEU A 149 -12.88 -12.04 -27.31
N ILE A 150 -13.85 -12.02 -26.39
CA ILE A 150 -15.07 -12.84 -26.47
C ILE A 150 -15.88 -12.47 -27.72
N LYS A 151 -16.04 -11.16 -28.00
CA LYS A 151 -16.76 -10.70 -29.19
C LYS A 151 -16.08 -11.19 -30.47
N LYS A 152 -14.75 -11.02 -30.58
CA LYS A 152 -13.96 -11.48 -31.72
C LYS A 152 -14.09 -13.00 -31.93
N GLY A 153 -14.06 -13.78 -30.85
CA GLY A 153 -14.21 -15.24 -30.91
C GLY A 153 -15.63 -15.72 -31.29
N ARG A 154 -16.66 -14.87 -31.17
CA ARG A 154 -18.04 -15.20 -31.64
C ARG A 154 -18.29 -14.82 -33.09
N GLU A 155 -17.44 -13.98 -33.68
CA GLU A 155 -17.51 -13.53 -35.08
C GLU A 155 -16.68 -14.43 -36.02
N MET A 156 -15.88 -15.36 -35.46
CA MET A 156 -15.13 -16.40 -36.18
C MET A 156 -15.88 -17.73 -36.18
#